data_AF-A0A5A9XJH9-F1
#
_entry.id   AF-A0A5A9XJH9-F1
#
_cell.length_a   1.000
_cell.length_b   1.000
_cell.length_c   1.000
_cell.angle_alpha   90.00
_cell.angle_beta   90.00
_cell.angle_gamma   90.00
#
_symmetry.space_group_name_H-M   'P 1'
#
loop_
_entity.id
_entity.type
_entity.pdbx_description
1 polymer ?
#
loop_
_entity_poly.entity_id
_entity_poly.type
_entity_poly.pdbx_seq_one_letter_code
_entity_poly.pdbx_strand_id
1 'polypeptide(L)'
;MKKVLIAVLTAFALSAATAAFAADVKSSEKDECLLASKGCKDQVDSIQQRIRKINTEIKKGKKVYSAEELKKLQQKLKEADEILNNLDKPGR
;
A
#
# COMPACT_ATOMS: atom_id res chain seq x y z
N MET A 1 -23.09 53.80 16.14
CA MET A 1 -23.75 52.62 15.55
C MET A 1 -23.18 52.19 14.18
N LYS A 2 -22.73 53.11 13.30
CA LYS A 2 -22.09 52.75 12.00
C LYS A 2 -20.84 51.84 12.11
N LYS A 3 -20.02 52.01 13.14
CA LYS A 3 -18.80 51.19 13.35
C LYS A 3 -19.09 49.74 13.80
N VAL A 4 -20.27 49.52 14.41
CA VAL A 4 -20.70 48.20 14.89
C VAL A 4 -21.29 47.37 13.73
N LEU A 5 -22.01 48.01 12.82
CA LEU A 5 -22.54 47.35 11.61
C LEU A 5 -21.44 46.84 10.67
N ILE A 6 -20.32 47.56 10.57
CA ILE A 6 -19.18 47.15 9.72
C ILE A 6 -18.45 45.94 10.33
N ALA A 7 -18.37 45.84 11.66
CA ALA A 7 -17.71 44.72 12.34
C ALA A 7 -18.50 43.40 12.28
N VAL A 8 -19.83 43.47 12.14
CA VAL A 8 -20.68 42.26 12.03
C VAL A 8 -20.67 41.67 10.61
N LEU A 9 -20.53 42.52 9.59
CA LEU A 9 -20.46 42.08 8.18
C LEU A 9 -19.15 41.35 7.84
N THR A 10 -18.03 41.72 8.47
CA THR A 10 -16.73 41.06 8.24
C THR A 10 -16.64 39.70 8.93
N ALA A 11 -17.29 39.52 10.09
CA ALA A 11 -17.30 38.25 10.82
C ALA A 11 -18.08 37.14 10.08
N PHE A 12 -19.12 37.50 9.31
CA PHE A 12 -19.92 36.52 8.57
C PHE A 12 -19.20 36.01 7.30
N ALA A 13 -18.37 36.83 6.67
CA ALA A 13 -17.60 36.46 5.48
C ALA A 13 -16.50 35.41 5.76
N LEU A 14 -16.00 35.34 7.00
CA LEU A 14 -14.96 34.38 7.41
C LEU A 14 -15.51 32.96 7.66
N SER A 15 -16.81 32.79 7.88
CA SER A 15 -17.42 31.48 8.17
C SER A 15 -17.66 30.62 6.92
N ALA A 16 -17.64 31.20 5.72
CA ALA A 16 -17.88 30.46 4.47
C ALA A 16 -16.58 29.90 3.84
N ALA A 17 -15.42 30.47 4.19
CA ALA A 17 -14.14 30.05 3.64
C ALA A 17 -13.63 28.71 4.21
N THR A 18 -14.06 28.32 5.42
CA THR A 18 -13.60 27.09 6.08
C THR A 18 -14.13 25.80 5.44
N ALA A 19 -15.28 25.85 4.77
CA ALA A 19 -15.88 24.68 4.13
C ALA A 19 -15.16 24.27 2.83
N ALA A 20 -14.55 25.22 2.11
CA ALA A 20 -13.81 24.94 0.88
C ALA A 20 -12.47 24.23 1.17
N PHE A 21 -11.76 24.61 2.24
CA PHE A 21 -10.50 23.96 2.62
C PHE A 21 -10.69 22.55 3.23
N ALA A 22 -11.87 22.22 3.74
CA ALA A 22 -12.15 20.88 4.28
C ALA A 22 -12.47 19.83 3.20
N ALA A 23 -12.92 20.27 2.01
CA ALA A 23 -13.25 19.37 0.91
C ALA A 23 -11.99 18.80 0.24
N ASP A 24 -10.96 19.63 0.02
CA ASP A 24 -9.69 19.24 -0.60
C ASP A 24 -8.92 18.17 0.21
N VAL A 25 -8.89 18.30 1.54
CA VAL A 25 -8.19 17.36 2.44
C VAL A 25 -8.80 15.95 2.36
N LYS A 26 -10.12 15.85 2.25
CA LYS A 26 -10.81 14.56 2.23
C LYS A 26 -10.64 13.81 0.89
N SER A 27 -10.45 14.54 -0.21
CA SER A 27 -10.09 13.95 -1.50
C SER A 27 -8.63 13.48 -1.52
N SER A 28 -7.70 14.31 -1.02
CA SER A 28 -6.28 13.96 -1.01
C SER A 28 -5.98 12.73 -0.15
N GLU A 29 -6.59 12.62 1.04
CA GLU A 29 -6.39 11.45 1.92
C GLU A 29 -6.88 10.14 1.29
N LYS A 30 -7.97 10.18 0.53
CA LYS A 30 -8.49 9.00 -0.19
C LYS A 30 -7.55 8.58 -1.31
N ASP A 31 -7.05 9.54 -2.08
CA ASP A 31 -6.13 9.27 -3.18
C ASP A 31 -4.80 8.72 -2.66
N GLU A 32 -4.28 9.24 -1.56
CA GLU A 32 -3.10 8.71 -0.86
C GLU A 32 -3.32 7.28 -0.36
N CYS A 33 -4.48 6.98 0.24
CA CYS A 33 -4.85 5.63 0.67
C CYS A 33 -4.94 4.65 -0.50
N LEU A 34 -5.52 5.08 -1.63
CA LEU A 34 -5.62 4.27 -2.85
C LEU A 34 -4.25 4.03 -3.50
N LEU A 35 -3.37 5.03 -3.51
CA LEU A 35 -1.99 4.90 -3.99
C LEU A 35 -1.19 3.91 -3.13
N ALA A 36 -1.29 4.01 -1.81
CA ALA A 36 -0.67 3.07 -0.88
C ALA A 36 -1.21 1.64 -1.09
N SER A 37 -2.54 1.49 -1.22
CA SER A 37 -3.18 0.19 -1.45
C SER A 37 -2.79 -0.44 -2.79
N LYS A 38 -2.66 0.36 -3.86
CA LYS A 38 -2.16 -0.09 -5.16
C LYS A 38 -0.71 -0.57 -5.06
N GLY A 39 0.15 0.21 -4.41
CA GLY A 39 1.55 -0.16 -4.17
C GLY A 39 1.69 -1.46 -3.36
N CYS A 40 0.82 -1.69 -2.36
CA CYS A 40 0.79 -2.96 -1.62
C CYS A 40 0.34 -4.14 -2.50
N LYS A 41 -0.70 -3.95 -3.33
CA LYS A 41 -1.19 -4.99 -4.24
C LYS A 41 -0.13 -5.42 -5.26
N ASP A 42 0.53 -4.46 -5.89
CA ASP A 42 1.58 -4.73 -6.88
C ASP A 42 2.76 -5.50 -6.25
N GLN A 43 3.10 -5.19 -5.00
CA GLN A 43 4.12 -5.91 -4.23
C GLN A 43 3.71 -7.36 -3.96
N VAL A 44 2.47 -7.60 -3.49
CA VAL A 44 1.94 -8.95 -3.24
C VAL A 44 1.94 -9.78 -4.53
N ASP A 45 1.47 -9.23 -5.65
CA ASP A 45 1.44 -9.90 -6.96
C ASP A 45 2.86 -10.28 -7.42
N SER A 46 3.85 -9.41 -7.19
CA SER A 46 5.26 -9.66 -7.51
C SER A 46 5.86 -10.81 -6.69
N ILE A 47 5.48 -10.92 -5.40
CA ILE A 47 5.92 -12.00 -4.50
C ILE A 47 5.34 -13.34 -4.96
N GLN A 48 4.03 -13.37 -5.24
CA GLN A 48 3.39 -14.57 -5.78
C GLN A 48 4.00 -15.01 -7.12
N GLN A 49 4.35 -14.07 -8.00
CA GLN A 49 5.05 -14.39 -9.24
C GLN A 49 6.44 -14.99 -8.99
N ARG A 50 7.17 -14.48 -7.99
CA ARG A 50 8.48 -15.02 -7.59
C ARG A 50 8.36 -16.45 -7.05
N ILE A 51 7.35 -16.73 -6.21
CA ILE A 51 7.05 -18.09 -5.71
C ILE A 51 6.78 -19.05 -6.88
N ARG A 52 5.97 -18.65 -7.87
CA ARG A 52 5.69 -19.46 -9.07
C ARG A 52 6.96 -19.78 -9.87
N LYS A 53 7.86 -18.80 -10.05
CA LYS A 53 9.14 -18.99 -10.74
C LYS A 53 10.04 -19.98 -9.99
N ILE A 54 10.22 -19.79 -8.68
CA ILE A 54 11.06 -20.68 -7.86
C ILE A 54 10.52 -22.11 -7.88
N ASN A 55 9.20 -22.31 -7.75
CA ASN A 55 8.58 -23.63 -7.87
C ASN A 55 8.84 -24.30 -9.21
N THR A 56 8.83 -23.53 -10.31
CA THR A 56 9.13 -24.04 -11.65
C THR A 56 10.58 -24.51 -11.75
N GLU A 57 11.53 -23.77 -11.16
CA GLU A 57 12.94 -24.16 -11.12
C GLU A 57 13.17 -25.40 -10.23
N ILE A 58 12.53 -25.48 -9.07
CA ILE A 58 12.61 -26.66 -8.19
C ILE A 58 12.08 -27.92 -8.90
N LYS A 59 11.01 -27.79 -9.70
CA LYS A 59 10.46 -28.91 -10.51
C LYS A 59 11.45 -29.46 -11.54
N LYS A 60 12.42 -28.66 -12.00
CA LYS A 60 13.50 -29.17 -12.88
C LYS A 60 14.40 -30.16 -12.14
N GLY A 61 14.46 -30.07 -10.81
CA GLY A 61 15.08 -31.06 -9.92
C GLY A 61 16.57 -31.27 -10.21
N LYS A 62 17.05 -32.47 -9.88
CA LYS A 62 18.47 -32.84 -10.00
C LYS A 62 19.00 -32.92 -11.45
N LYS A 63 18.11 -32.80 -12.44
CA LYS A 63 18.50 -32.76 -13.86
C LYS A 63 19.22 -31.46 -14.22
N VAL A 64 18.91 -30.37 -13.52
CA VAL A 64 19.43 -29.03 -13.81
C VAL A 64 20.23 -28.47 -12.64
N TYR A 65 19.89 -28.87 -11.41
CA TYR A 65 20.48 -28.30 -10.19
C TYR A 65 21.14 -29.37 -9.32
N SER A 66 22.21 -29.02 -8.64
CA SER A 66 22.78 -29.80 -7.57
C SER A 66 21.85 -29.87 -6.35
N ALA A 67 22.11 -30.80 -5.43
CA ALA A 67 21.36 -30.92 -4.18
C ALA A 67 21.44 -29.64 -3.33
N GLU A 68 22.59 -28.97 -3.33
CA GLU A 68 22.77 -27.71 -2.60
C GLU A 68 22.00 -26.55 -3.22
N GLU A 69 21.95 -26.47 -4.55
CA GLU A 69 21.19 -25.45 -5.27
C GLU A 69 19.68 -25.63 -5.08
N LEU A 70 19.20 -26.88 -5.10
CA LEU A 70 17.81 -27.18 -4.78
C LEU A 70 17.46 -26.79 -3.34
N LYS A 71 18.38 -27.05 -2.38
CA LYS A 71 18.20 -26.62 -0.99
C LYS A 71 18.12 -25.10 -0.86
N LYS A 72 18.96 -24.36 -1.59
CA LYS A 72 18.92 -22.89 -1.65
C LYS A 72 17.61 -22.39 -2.29
N LEU A 73 17.11 -23.05 -3.35
CA LEU A 73 15.83 -22.70 -3.97
C LEU A 73 14.65 -22.94 -3.01
N GLN A 74 14.64 -24.06 -2.28
CA GLN A 74 13.64 -24.35 -1.26
C GLN A 74 13.66 -23.32 -0.12
N GLN A 75 14.85 -22.90 0.31
CA GLN A 75 14.98 -21.84 1.31
C GLN A 75 14.37 -20.52 0.81
N LYS A 76 14.71 -20.10 -0.42
CA LYS A 76 14.15 -18.88 -1.03
C LYS A 76 12.63 -18.95 -1.21
N LEU A 77 12.10 -20.13 -1.52
CA LEU A 77 10.65 -20.36 -1.58
C LEU A 77 10.03 -20.09 -0.22
N LYS A 78 10.59 -20.71 0.84
CA LYS A 78 10.08 -20.57 2.21
C LYS A 78 10.10 -19.11 2.67
N GLU A 79 11.19 -18.38 2.42
CA GLU A 79 11.31 -16.95 2.75
C GLU A 79 10.23 -16.12 2.03
N ALA A 80 9.98 -16.38 0.75
CA ALA A 80 8.95 -15.67 -0.01
C ALA A 80 7.53 -15.97 0.50
N ASP A 81 7.24 -17.22 0.84
CA ASP A 81 5.97 -17.62 1.46
C ASP A 81 5.79 -17.00 2.84
N GLU A 82 6.84 -16.93 3.67
CA GLU A 82 6.79 -16.27 4.99
C GLU A 82 6.48 -14.78 4.86
N ILE A 83 7.10 -14.09 3.90
CA ILE A 83 6.80 -12.68 3.63
C ILE A 83 5.33 -12.52 3.22
N LEU A 84 4.85 -13.33 2.27
CA LEU A 84 3.47 -13.27 1.80
C LEU A 84 2.48 -13.53 2.95
N ASN A 85 2.71 -14.56 3.74
CA ASN A 85 1.89 -14.90 4.90
C ASN A 85 1.89 -13.80 5.97
N ASN A 86 2.97 -13.03 6.09
CA ASN A 86 3.03 -11.90 7.03
C ASN A 86 2.30 -10.67 6.49
N LEU A 87 2.24 -10.50 5.16
CA LEU A 87 1.42 -9.46 4.51
C LEU A 87 -0.07 -9.79 4.54
N ASP A 88 -0.43 -11.07 4.46
CA ASP A 88 -1.83 -11.55 4.49
C ASP A 88 -2.45 -11.56 5.90
N LYS A 89 -1.64 -11.48 6.96
CA LYS A 89 -2.16 -11.37 8.33
C LYS A 89 -2.74 -9.97 8.54
N PRO A 90 -4.04 -9.84 8.86
CA PRO A 90 -4.59 -8.55 9.25
C PRO A 90 -3.83 -8.04 10.48
N GLY A 91 -3.44 -6.76 10.42
CA GLY A 91 -2.61 -6.10 11.44
C GLY A 91 -3.15 -6.35 12.84
N ARG A 92 -2.24 -6.72 13.75
CA ARG A 92 -2.53 -6.76 15.18
C ARG A 92 -2.47 -5.36 15.75
#